data_AF-X1J5J9-F1
#
_entry.id   AF-X1J5J9-F1
#
_cell.length_a   1.000
_cell.length_b   1.000
_cell.length_c   1.000
_cell.angle_alpha   90.00
_cell.angle_beta   90.00
_cell.angle_gamma   90.00
#
_symmetry.space_group_name_H-M   'P 1'
#
loop_
_entity.id
_entity.type
_entity.pdbx_description
1 polymer ?
#
loop_
_entity_poly.entity_id
_entity_poly.type
_entity_poly.pdbx_seq_one_letter_code
_entity_poly.pdbx_strand_id
1 'polypeptide(L)'
;MVQSGGVTITVFLSPIGDSTHRPQDLDYDGLYEDVNGDGRLTFADPLLLAFNLGSKVIQGNPALFDFNGDGRVDFNDAGTLATLVEKFE
;
A
#
# COMPACT_ATOMS: atom_id res chain seq x y z
N MET A 1 -8.44 33.17 -16.87
CA MET A 1 -7.98 31.77 -16.94
C MET A 1 -7.80 31.32 -15.51
N VAL A 2 -8.69 30.48 -14.97
CA VAL A 2 -8.47 29.85 -13.66
C VAL A 2 -7.66 28.60 -13.94
N GLN A 3 -6.39 28.63 -13.57
CA GLN A 3 -5.55 27.44 -13.56
C GLN A 3 -5.86 26.76 -12.22
N SER A 4 -6.68 25.72 -12.25
CA SER A 4 -6.88 24.82 -11.10
C SER A 4 -5.54 24.12 -10.85
N GLY A 5 -4.70 24.71 -10.00
CA GLY A 5 -3.49 24.07 -9.52
C GLY A 5 -3.89 22.82 -8.75
N GLY A 6 -3.62 21.65 -9.32
CA GLY A 6 -3.82 20.38 -8.64
C GLY A 6 -2.97 20.36 -7.37
N VAL A 7 -3.62 20.33 -6.21
CA VAL A 7 -2.94 20.10 -4.94
C VAL A 7 -2.67 18.60 -4.86
N THR A 8 -1.42 18.19 -5.05
CA THR A 8 -1.00 16.83 -4.70
C THR A 8 -0.91 16.75 -3.18
N ILE A 9 -1.92 16.18 -2.54
CA ILE A 9 -1.84 15.83 -1.12
C ILE A 9 -1.00 14.56 -1.02
N THR A 10 0.29 14.72 -0.73
CA THR A 10 1.14 13.57 -0.40
C THR A 10 0.83 13.12 1.02
N VAL A 11 0.29 11.91 1.17
CA VAL A 11 0.13 11.28 2.48
C VAL A 11 1.50 10.75 2.91
N PHE A 12 2.01 11.23 4.05
CA PHE A 12 3.27 10.74 4.61
C PHE A 12 2.97 9.66 5.65
N LEU A 13 3.07 8.38 5.23
CA LEU A 13 2.98 7.24 6.14
C LEU A 13 4.33 6.97 6.82
N SER A 14 4.28 6.49 8.06
CA SER A 14 5.44 5.89 8.72
C SER A 14 5.76 4.52 8.10
N PRO A 15 7.02 4.05 8.18
CA PRO A 15 7.37 2.68 7.82
C PRO A 15 6.54 1.65 8.58
N ILE A 16 6.26 0.52 7.91
CA ILE A 16 5.49 -0.60 8.46
C ILE A 16 6.44 -1.68 8.96
N GLY A 17 6.16 -2.22 10.15
CA GLY A 17 6.92 -3.33 10.71
C GLY A 17 8.41 -2.98 10.90
N ASP A 18 9.27 -3.80 10.31
CA ASP A 18 10.72 -3.67 10.31
C ASP A 18 11.29 -2.95 9.07
N SER A 19 10.44 -2.46 8.17
CA SER A 19 10.89 -1.64 7.05
C SER A 19 11.52 -0.32 7.52
N THR A 20 12.52 0.15 6.77
CA THR A 20 13.13 1.48 6.95
C THR A 20 12.57 2.54 6.02
N HIS A 21 11.73 2.16 5.06
CA HIS A 21 11.12 3.07 4.09
C HIS A 21 9.60 3.10 4.25
N ARG A 22 8.99 4.18 3.78
CA ARG A 22 7.54 4.35 3.82
C ARG A 22 6.91 3.59 2.66
N PRO A 23 5.68 3.08 2.82
CA PRO A 23 4.93 2.51 1.72
C PRO A 23 4.78 3.49 0.55
N GLN A 24 4.71 2.97 -0.68
CA GLN A 24 4.57 3.77 -1.89
C GLN A 24 3.47 3.22 -2.80
N ASP A 25 2.83 4.14 -3.51
CA ASP A 25 1.92 3.89 -4.63
C ASP A 25 2.75 4.01 -5.91
N LEU A 26 3.04 2.89 -6.60
CA LEU A 26 3.95 2.87 -7.75
C LEU A 26 3.25 3.22 -9.06
N ASP A 27 1.94 2.99 -9.16
CA ASP A 27 1.15 3.21 -10.37
C ASP A 27 0.15 4.39 -10.29
N TYR A 28 0.07 5.04 -9.14
CA TYR A 28 -0.75 6.22 -8.83
C TYR A 28 -2.26 5.96 -8.85
N ASP A 29 -2.72 4.74 -8.54
CA ASP A 29 -4.14 4.41 -8.43
C ASP A 29 -4.75 4.68 -7.04
N GLY A 30 -3.90 5.00 -6.05
CA GLY A 30 -4.28 5.27 -4.66
C GLY A 30 -4.09 4.09 -3.72
N LEU A 31 -3.72 2.90 -4.20
CA LEU A 31 -3.30 1.76 -3.41
C LEU A 31 -1.77 1.76 -3.27
N TYR A 32 -1.27 1.30 -2.13
CA TYR A 32 0.15 1.34 -1.80
C TYR A 32 0.74 -0.07 -1.86
N GLU A 33 1.00 -0.54 -3.07
CA GLU A 33 1.48 -1.88 -3.40
C GLU A 33 2.93 -2.16 -2.96
N ASP A 34 3.77 -1.12 -2.91
CA ASP A 34 5.12 -1.18 -2.33
C ASP A 34 5.01 -0.95 -0.81
N VAL A 35 4.60 -1.99 -0.09
CA VAL A 35 4.36 -1.95 1.36
C VAL A 35 5.66 -1.77 2.12
N ASN A 36 6.76 -2.36 1.63
CA ASN A 36 8.06 -2.27 2.27
C ASN A 36 8.83 -0.98 1.89
N GLY A 37 8.40 -0.24 0.86
CA GLY A 37 8.99 1.03 0.45
C GLY A 37 10.32 0.92 -0.29
N ASP A 38 10.67 -0.23 -0.86
CA ASP A 38 11.94 -0.45 -1.59
C ASP A 38 11.89 -0.01 -3.07
N GLY A 39 10.73 0.48 -3.51
CA GLY A 39 10.47 0.98 -4.85
C GLY A 39 10.09 -0.11 -5.85
N ARG A 40 9.70 -1.31 -5.38
CA ARG A 40 9.28 -2.43 -6.23
C ARG A 40 8.13 -3.19 -5.58
N LEU A 41 7.19 -3.64 -6.40
CA LEU A 41 6.22 -4.65 -6.00
C LEU A 41 6.84 -6.03 -6.10
N THR A 42 7.06 -6.70 -4.96
CA THR A 42 7.60 -8.06 -4.87
C THR A 42 6.81 -8.90 -3.87
N PHE A 43 7.15 -10.19 -3.72
CA PHE A 43 6.49 -11.05 -2.74
C PHE A 43 6.79 -10.66 -1.28
N ALA A 44 7.74 -9.76 -1.03
CA ALA A 44 8.01 -9.25 0.32
C ALA A 44 6.87 -8.34 0.83
N ASP A 45 6.19 -7.63 -0.07
CA ASP A 45 5.12 -6.68 0.24
C ASP A 45 3.86 -7.33 0.83
N PRO A 46 3.24 -8.34 0.18
CA PRO A 46 2.09 -9.04 0.77
C PRO A 46 2.44 -9.77 2.06
N LEU A 47 3.67 -10.26 2.21
CA LEU A 47 4.13 -10.86 3.48
C LEU A 47 4.19 -9.81 4.60
N LEU A 48 4.80 -8.65 4.34
CA LEU A 48 4.91 -7.58 5.32
C LEU A 48 3.53 -7.05 5.71
N LEU A 49 2.62 -6.89 4.74
CA LEU A 49 1.22 -6.53 4.98
C LEU A 49 0.55 -7.53 5.91
N ALA A 50 0.60 -8.83 5.57
CA ALA A 50 -0.03 -9.89 6.35
C ALA A 50 0.46 -9.93 7.81
N PHE A 51 1.76 -9.76 8.05
CA PHE A 51 2.33 -9.77 9.41
C PHE A 51 2.05 -8.49 10.21
N ASN A 52 1.65 -7.40 9.54
CA ASN A 52 1.44 -6.09 10.17
C ASN A 52 0.02 -5.54 10.04
N LEU A 53 -0.98 -6.37 9.70
CA LEU A 53 -2.38 -5.96 9.58
C LEU A 53 -2.89 -5.19 10.80
N GLY A 54 -2.43 -5.52 12.01
CA GLY A 54 -2.80 -4.82 13.25
C GLY A 54 -2.05 -3.49 13.50
N SER A 55 -1.17 -3.07 12.60
CA SER A 55 -0.39 -1.84 12.78
C SER A 55 -1.26 -0.60 12.66
N LYS A 56 -0.87 0.47 13.38
CA LYS A 56 -1.58 1.76 13.31
C LYS A 56 -1.52 2.40 11.92
N VAL A 57 -0.46 2.12 11.17
CA VAL A 57 -0.29 2.64 9.80
C VAL A 57 -1.35 2.01 8.88
N ILE A 58 -1.50 0.69 8.93
CA ILE A 58 -2.46 -0.03 8.09
C ILE A 58 -3.90 0.27 8.54
N GLN A 59 -4.23 0.06 9.82
CA GLN A 59 -5.58 0.27 10.33
C GLN A 59 -6.03 1.74 10.33
N GLY A 60 -5.07 2.68 10.35
CA GLY A 60 -5.36 4.11 10.22
C GLY A 60 -5.61 4.56 8.78
N ASN A 61 -5.25 3.73 7.79
CA ASN A 61 -5.34 4.07 6.37
C ASN A 61 -5.86 2.87 5.54
N PRO A 62 -7.01 2.26 5.88
CA PRO A 62 -7.48 1.05 5.22
C PRO A 62 -7.69 1.23 3.72
N ALA A 63 -8.14 2.41 3.28
CA ALA A 63 -8.35 2.71 1.86
C ALA A 63 -7.09 2.66 0.99
N LEU A 64 -5.89 2.69 1.60
CA LEU A 64 -4.62 2.56 0.88
C LEU A 64 -4.15 1.10 0.73
N PHE A 65 -4.76 0.17 1.49
CA PHE A 65 -4.32 -1.22 1.60
C PHE A 65 -5.47 -2.24 1.38
N ASP A 66 -6.67 -1.77 1.06
CA ASP A 66 -7.86 -2.56 0.69
C ASP A 66 -7.76 -2.93 -0.80
N PHE A 67 -6.91 -3.91 -1.10
CA PHE A 67 -6.64 -4.36 -2.46
C PHE A 67 -7.79 -5.15 -3.07
N ASN A 68 -8.64 -5.76 -2.24
CA ASN A 68 -9.78 -6.52 -2.72
C ASN A 68 -11.06 -5.66 -2.89
N GLY A 69 -11.06 -4.44 -2.34
CA GLY A 69 -12.13 -3.45 -2.46
C GLY A 69 -13.37 -3.77 -1.60
N ASP A 70 -13.24 -4.54 -0.53
CA ASP A 70 -14.35 -4.96 0.32
C ASP A 70 -14.66 -3.99 1.48
N GLY A 71 -13.87 -2.92 1.59
CA GLY A 71 -14.00 -1.87 2.60
C GLY A 71 -13.26 -2.17 3.90
N ARG A 72 -12.43 -3.21 3.94
CA ARG A 72 -11.60 -3.59 5.09
C ARG A 72 -10.18 -3.85 4.62
N VAL A 73 -9.26 -3.83 5.58
CA VAL A 73 -7.90 -4.34 5.36
C VAL A 73 -7.67 -5.55 6.26
N ASP A 74 -7.58 -6.71 5.65
CA ASP A 74 -7.38 -8.00 6.29
C ASP A 74 -6.47 -8.94 5.46
N PHE A 75 -6.47 -10.23 5.79
CA PHE A 75 -5.58 -11.20 5.16
C PHE A 75 -5.92 -11.45 3.68
N ASN A 76 -7.15 -11.19 3.24
CA ASN A 76 -7.55 -11.33 1.85
C ASN A 76 -6.87 -10.28 0.96
N ASP A 77 -6.57 -9.10 1.51
CA ASP A 77 -5.84 -8.04 0.81
C ASP A 77 -4.40 -8.44 0.54
N ALA A 78 -3.73 -9.04 1.52
CA ALA A 78 -2.40 -9.61 1.31
C ALA A 78 -2.39 -10.71 0.23
N GLY A 79 -3.42 -11.56 0.19
CA GLY A 79 -3.58 -12.56 -0.87
C GLY A 79 -3.82 -11.93 -2.26
N THR A 80 -4.58 -10.84 -2.30
CA THR A 80 -4.86 -10.10 -3.54
C THR A 80 -3.58 -9.41 -4.04
N LEU A 81 -2.85 -8.74 -3.16
CA LEU A 81 -1.55 -8.14 -3.47
C LEU A 81 -0.54 -9.19 -3.97
N ALA A 82 -0.49 -10.37 -3.35
CA ALA A 82 0.36 -11.46 -3.82
C ALA A 82 0.03 -11.90 -5.25
N THR A 83 -1.26 -11.90 -5.63
CA THR A 83 -1.69 -12.20 -6.99
C THR A 83 -1.29 -11.09 -7.98
N LEU A 84 -1.16 -9.85 -7.52
CA LEU A 84 -0.66 -8.75 -8.36
C LEU A 84 0.82 -8.92 -8.67
N VAL A 85 1.65 -9.32 -7.71
CA VAL A 85 3.08 -9.60 -7.93
C VAL A 85 3.28 -10.56 -9.11
N GLU A 86 2.50 -11.65 -9.17
CA GLU A 86 2.57 -12.66 -10.24
C GLU A 86 2.21 -12.11 -11.64
N LYS A 87 1.55 -10.95 -11.74
CA LYS A 87 1.22 -10.32 -13.04
C LYS A 87 2.35 -9.46 -13.59
N PHE A 88 3.36 -9.14 -12.78
CA PHE A 88 4.48 -8.26 -13.13
C PHE A 88 5.83 -8.99 -13.22
N GLU A 89 5.86 -10.31 -13.00
CA GLU A 89 6.97 -11.21 -13.35
C GLU A 89 6.80 -11.82 -14.76
#